data_AF-I4VPJ4-F1
#
_entry.id   AF-I4VPJ4-F1
#
_cell.length_a   1.000
_cell.length_b   1.000
_cell.length_c   1.000
_cell.angle_alpha   90.00
_cell.angle_beta   90.00
_cell.angle_gamma   90.00
#
_symmetry.space_group_name_H-M   'P 1'
#
loop_
_entity.id
_entity.type
_entity.pdbx_description
1 polymer ?
#
loop_
_entity_poly.entity_id
_entity_poly.type
_entity_poly.pdbx_seq_one_letter_code
_entity_poly.pdbx_strand_id
1 'polypeptide(L)'
;MFHGHAVGATGETTGEVVFNTAMTGYQEILTDPSYSRQLVTLTYPHIGNTGCNAEDVESETVQAAGLIVRDVPRRASNWRSSESLPDYLKRHGIVLSPASTPVG
;
A
#
# COMPACT_ATOMS: atom_id res chain seq x y z
N MET A 1 -4.98 16.17 10.91
CA MET A 1 -5.58 15.71 9.64
C MET A 1 -4.45 15.62 8.62
N PHE A 2 -4.21 14.43 8.06
CA PHE A 2 -3.27 14.25 6.95
C PHE A 2 -4.04 14.38 5.63
N HIS A 3 -3.56 15.24 4.73
CA HIS A 3 -4.13 15.41 3.39
C HIS A 3 -3.24 14.66 2.41
N GLY A 4 -3.84 13.75 1.65
CA GLY A 4 -3.13 12.84 0.76
C GLY A 4 -3.81 12.77 -0.60
N HIS A 5 -3.05 12.64 -1.68
CA HIS A 5 -3.62 12.42 -3.02
C HIS A 5 -3.79 10.92 -3.27
N ALA A 6 -5.00 10.44 -3.50
CA ALA A 6 -5.23 9.03 -3.79
C ALA A 6 -4.60 8.63 -5.14
N VAL A 7 -3.62 7.72 -5.12
CA VAL A 7 -3.03 7.06 -6.30
C VAL A 7 -3.66 5.67 -6.55
N GLY A 8 -4.39 5.14 -5.56
CA GLY A 8 -5.09 3.85 -5.61
C GLY A 8 -6.58 4.01 -5.93
N ALA A 9 -7.45 3.33 -5.17
CA ALA A 9 -8.90 3.54 -5.27
C ALA A 9 -9.27 4.99 -4.92
N THR A 10 -10.19 5.57 -5.68
CA THR A 10 -10.69 6.92 -5.44
C THR A 10 -11.68 6.87 -4.27
N GLY A 11 -11.37 7.57 -3.18
CA GLY A 11 -12.23 7.59 -1.99
C GLY A 11 -11.53 8.15 -0.75
N GLU A 12 -12.27 8.24 0.33
CA GLU A 12 -11.77 8.58 1.67
C GLU A 12 -11.80 7.32 2.54
N THR A 13 -10.79 7.17 3.39
CA THR A 13 -10.71 6.07 4.36
C THR A 13 -10.29 6.63 5.71
N THR A 14 -10.79 6.00 6.78
CA THR A 14 -10.49 6.37 8.15
C THR A 14 -10.12 5.13 8.93
N GLY A 15 -9.06 5.22 9.73
CA GLY A 15 -8.57 4.11 10.52
C GLY A 15 -7.47 4.55 11.47
N GLU A 16 -7.02 3.61 12.29
CA GLU A 16 -5.83 3.81 13.12
C GLU A 16 -4.58 3.82 12.24
N VAL A 17 -3.73 4.84 12.38
CA VAL A 17 -2.49 4.93 11.63
C VAL A 17 -1.43 4.11 12.34
N VAL A 18 -0.89 3.11 11.65
CA VAL A 18 0.20 2.27 12.16
C VAL A 18 1.43 2.39 11.28
N PHE A 19 2.61 2.22 11.87
CA PHE A 19 3.88 2.30 11.16
C PHE A 19 4.54 0.94 11.10
N ASN A 20 5.00 0.55 9.92
CA ASN A 20 5.76 -0.67 9.72
C ASN A 20 7.08 -0.36 9.01
N THR A 21 8.17 -0.91 9.54
CA THR A 21 9.55 -0.72 9.05
C THR A 21 9.97 -1.78 8.03
N ALA A 22 9.05 -2.62 7.59
CA ALA A 22 9.28 -3.59 6.53
C ALA A 22 9.70 -2.90 5.24
N MET A 23 10.80 -3.38 4.67
CA MET A 23 11.35 -2.90 3.40
C MET A 23 10.82 -3.70 2.20
N THR A 24 10.30 -4.91 2.46
CA THR A 24 9.72 -5.87 1.51
C THR A 24 8.49 -6.53 2.15
N GLY A 25 7.74 -7.35 1.42
CA GLY A 25 6.59 -8.07 2.00
C GLY A 25 5.38 -7.16 2.28
N TYR A 26 5.29 -6.01 1.60
CA TYR A 26 4.16 -5.10 1.75
C TYR A 26 2.84 -5.75 1.35
N GLN A 27 2.86 -6.73 0.45
CA GLN A 27 1.67 -7.48 0.04
C GLN A 27 1.13 -8.35 1.19
N GLU A 28 2.01 -9.08 1.88
CA GLU A 28 1.66 -9.88 3.06
C GLU A 28 1.05 -9.00 4.17
N ILE A 29 1.67 -7.85 4.44
CA ILE A 29 1.19 -6.87 5.43
C ILE A 29 -0.21 -6.37 5.08
N LEU A 30 -0.48 -6.10 3.80
CA LEU A 30 -1.80 -5.64 3.37
C LEU A 30 -2.88 -6.72 3.53
N THR A 31 -2.53 -7.99 3.36
CA THR A 31 -3.46 -9.12 3.46
C THR A 31 -3.62 -9.70 4.87
N ASP A 32 -2.78 -9.30 5.82
CA ASP A 32 -2.82 -9.79 7.19
C ASP A 32 -4.05 -9.23 7.95
N PRO A 33 -4.95 -10.09 8.48
CA PRO A 33 -6.12 -9.70 9.27
C PRO A 33 -5.82 -8.79 10.46
N SER A 34 -4.59 -8.82 10.98
CA SER A 34 -4.13 -7.97 12.08
C SER A 34 -4.19 -6.47 11.75
N TYR A 35 -4.19 -6.10 10.46
CA TYR A 35 -4.28 -4.71 9.99
C TYR A 35 -5.70 -4.28 9.62
N SER A 36 -6.71 -5.07 9.98
CA SER A 36 -8.11 -4.71 9.73
C SER A 36 -8.42 -3.32 10.28
N ARG A 37 -8.98 -2.44 9.43
CA ARG A 37 -9.32 -1.05 9.76
C ARG A 37 -8.14 -0.13 10.08
N GLN A 38 -6.91 -0.54 9.77
CA GLN A 38 -5.71 0.27 9.98
C GLN A 38 -5.21 0.89 8.67
N LEU A 39 -4.65 2.09 8.78
CA LEU A 39 -3.93 2.79 7.74
C LEU A 39 -2.44 2.49 7.90
N VAL A 40 -1.95 1.58 7.07
CA VAL A 40 -0.57 1.11 7.16
C VAL A 40 0.35 2.15 6.54
N THR A 41 1.31 2.64 7.32
CA THR A 41 2.36 3.55 6.85
C THR A 41 3.69 2.82 6.76
N LEU A 42 4.21 2.64 5.55
CA LEU A 42 5.51 2.02 5.34
C LEU A 42 6.60 3.08 5.31
N THR A 43 7.63 2.89 6.13
CA THR A 43 8.73 3.87 6.27
C THR A 43 9.76 3.77 5.15
N TYR A 44 9.80 2.63 4.44
CA TYR A 44 10.70 2.46 3.31
C TYR A 44 10.27 3.35 2.13
N PRO A 45 11.19 4.10 1.51
CA PRO A 45 10.82 5.12 0.54
C PRO A 45 10.26 4.59 -0.78
N HIS A 46 10.68 3.39 -1.22
CA HIS A 46 10.30 2.84 -2.53
C HIS A 46 9.46 1.58 -2.36
N ILE A 47 8.15 1.74 -2.16
CA ILE A 47 7.21 0.63 -2.01
C ILE A 47 6.54 0.32 -3.35
N GLY A 48 6.51 -0.95 -3.74
CA GLY A 48 5.94 -1.36 -5.04
C GLY A 48 6.99 -1.71 -6.11
N ASN A 49 8.28 -1.69 -5.77
CA ASN A 49 9.38 -2.03 -6.69
C ASN A 49 9.32 -3.49 -7.18
N THR A 50 8.89 -4.41 -6.33
CA THR A 50 8.70 -5.83 -6.66
C THR A 50 7.39 -6.14 -7.38
N GLY A 51 6.47 -5.16 -7.45
CA GLY A 51 5.09 -5.34 -7.89
C GLY A 51 4.30 -6.32 -7.04
N CYS A 52 3.09 -6.65 -7.50
CA CYS A 52 2.25 -7.67 -6.88
C CYS A 52 2.21 -8.94 -7.73
N ASN A 53 2.13 -10.09 -7.08
CA ASN A 53 1.93 -11.40 -7.73
C ASN A 53 0.85 -12.19 -6.98
N ALA A 54 0.29 -13.24 -7.61
CA ALA A 54 -0.74 -14.06 -6.97
C ALA A 54 -0.19 -15.10 -5.98
N GLU A 55 1.13 -15.28 -5.91
CA GLU A 55 1.80 -16.29 -5.08
C GLU A 55 2.09 -15.78 -3.65
N ASP A 56 2.30 -14.46 -3.48
CA ASP A 56 2.64 -13.78 -2.21
C ASP A 56 1.38 -13.20 -1.52
N VAL A 57 0.23 -13.86 -1.67
CA VAL A 57 -1.07 -13.44 -1.10
C VAL A 57 -1.42 -14.36 0.07
N GLU A 58 -1.36 -13.86 1.31
CA GLU A 58 -1.76 -14.63 2.52
C GLU A 58 -3.29 -14.73 2.67
N SER A 59 -4.05 -13.86 1.99
CA SER A 59 -5.51 -13.84 1.99
C SER A 59 -6.06 -13.28 0.68
N GLU A 60 -7.13 -13.86 0.13
CA GLU A 60 -7.78 -13.41 -1.12
C GLU A 60 -8.20 -11.93 -1.11
N THR A 61 -8.20 -11.26 0.05
CA THR A 61 -8.65 -9.87 0.23
C THR A 61 -7.64 -9.05 1.02
N VAL A 62 -7.47 -7.77 0.62
CA VAL A 62 -6.69 -6.79 1.39
C VAL A 62 -7.48 -6.41 2.65
N GLN A 63 -6.85 -6.52 3.81
CA GLN A 63 -7.45 -6.28 5.12
C GLN A 63 -7.20 -4.85 5.63
N ALA A 64 -6.07 -4.26 5.23
CA ALA A 64 -5.73 -2.88 5.55
C ALA A 64 -6.80 -1.90 5.00
N ALA A 65 -7.15 -0.87 5.77
CA ALA A 65 -8.09 0.16 5.33
C ALA A 65 -7.47 1.16 4.33
N GLY A 66 -6.15 1.22 4.26
CA GLY A 66 -5.41 2.10 3.37
C GLY A 66 -3.90 1.91 3.50
N LEU A 67 -3.20 2.38 2.48
CA LEU A 67 -1.74 2.36 2.42
C LEU A 67 -1.20 3.79 2.28
N ILE A 68 -0.27 4.14 3.16
CA ILE A 68 0.46 5.41 3.15
C ILE A 68 1.93 5.10 2.90
N VAL A 69 2.49 5.66 1.84
CA VAL A 69 3.87 5.41 1.41
C VAL A 69 4.52 6.69 0.96
N ARG A 70 5.84 6.79 1.05
CA ARG A 70 6.53 8.03 0.65
C ARG A 70 6.56 8.21 -0.86
N ASP A 71 6.91 7.17 -1.59
CA ASP A 71 6.96 7.17 -3.05
C ASP A 71 6.53 5.81 -3.60
N VAL A 72 5.77 5.84 -4.68
CA VAL A 72 5.37 4.63 -5.41
C VAL A 72 6.01 4.70 -6.80
N PRO A 73 6.93 3.78 -7.12
CA PRO A 73 7.53 3.77 -8.44
C PRO A 73 6.44 3.54 -9.47
N ARG A 74 6.43 4.37 -10.53
CA ARG A 74 5.45 4.28 -11.63
C ARG A 74 5.43 2.93 -12.32
N ARG A 75 6.52 2.16 -12.21
CA ARG A 75 6.69 0.85 -12.84
C ARG A 75 7.35 -0.09 -11.84
N ALA A 76 6.75 -1.25 -11.64
CA ALA A 76 7.40 -2.36 -10.96
C ALA A 76 8.53 -2.90 -11.87
N SER A 77 9.70 -3.14 -11.29
CA SER A 77 10.87 -3.68 -11.99
C SER A 77 11.23 -5.04 -11.41
N ASN A 78 10.36 -6.02 -11.63
CA ASN A 78 10.56 -7.38 -11.16
C ASN A 78 9.96 -8.39 -12.15
N TRP A 79 10.72 -9.42 -12.47
CA TRP A 79 10.30 -10.48 -13.41
C TRP A 79 9.13 -11.32 -12.87
N ARG A 80 8.92 -11.33 -11.55
CA ARG A 80 7.78 -11.99 -10.88
C ARG A 80 6.53 -11.12 -10.77
N SER A 81 6.59 -9.83 -11.14
CA SER A 81 5.44 -8.94 -11.03
C SER A 81 4.42 -9.25 -12.13
N SER A 82 3.18 -9.58 -11.74
CA SER A 82 2.05 -9.71 -12.67
C SER A 82 1.18 -8.45 -12.75
N GLU A 83 1.18 -7.64 -11.68
CA GLU A 83 0.38 -6.42 -11.55
C GLU A 83 1.17 -5.32 -10.82
N SER A 84 0.88 -4.06 -11.12
CA SER A 84 1.47 -2.92 -10.39
C SER A 84 0.78 -2.76 -9.03
N LEU A 85 1.49 -2.27 -8.00
CA LEU A 85 0.88 -2.02 -6.69
C LEU A 85 -0.32 -1.04 -6.75
N PRO A 86 -0.27 0.07 -7.50
CA PRO A 86 -1.45 0.93 -7.67
C PRO A 86 -2.66 0.22 -8.27
N ASP A 87 -2.46 -0.61 -9.30
CA ASP A 87 -3.54 -1.34 -9.96
C ASP A 87 -4.14 -2.40 -9.02
N TYR A 88 -3.28 -3.12 -8.30
CA TYR A 88 -3.69 -4.09 -7.28
C TYR A 88 -4.56 -3.43 -6.20
N LEU A 89 -4.11 -2.32 -5.62
CA LEU A 89 -4.87 -1.60 -4.60
C LEU A 89 -6.18 -1.04 -5.15
N LYS A 90 -6.18 -0.55 -6.39
CA LYS A 90 -7.40 -0.07 -7.06
C LYS A 90 -8.41 -1.19 -7.29
N ARG A 91 -7.97 -2.39 -7.71
CA ARG A 91 -8.81 -3.58 -7.88
C ARG A 91 -9.46 -4.02 -6.56
N HIS A 92 -8.75 -3.87 -5.45
CA HIS A 92 -9.24 -4.18 -4.11
C HIS A 92 -9.97 -3.03 -3.40
N GLY A 93 -10.14 -1.87 -4.06
CA GLY A 93 -10.85 -0.73 -3.47
C GLY A 93 -10.08 -0.02 -2.35
N ILE A 94 -8.76 -0.18 -2.29
CA ILE A 94 -7.90 0.34 -1.23
C ILE A 94 -7.32 1.70 -1.63
N VAL A 95 -7.43 2.65 -0.70
CA VAL A 95 -6.87 3.99 -0.87
C VAL A 95 -5.37 3.93 -0.65
N LEU A 96 -4.61 4.38 -1.65
CA LEU A 96 -3.17 4.57 -1.59
C LEU A 96 -2.87 6.06 -1.60
N SER A 97 -2.19 6.57 -0.57
CA SER A 97 -1.77 7.97 -0.50
C SER A 97 -0.25 8.08 -0.45
N PRO A 98 0.39 8.86 -1.34
CA PRO A 98 1.72 9.37 -1.10
C PRO A 98 1.67 10.21 0.18
N ALA A 99 2.52 9.91 1.14
CA ALA A 99 2.79 10.83 2.23
C ALA A 99 3.43 12.07 1.59
N SER A 100 2.65 13.15 1.48
CA SER A 100 3.23 14.47 1.20
C SER A 100 4.33 14.68 2.24
N THR A 101 5.56 14.84 1.75
CA THR A 101 6.73 15.16 2.58
C THR A 101 6.34 16.31 3.50
N PRO A 102 6.77 16.34 4.79
CA PRO A 102 6.48 17.50 5.63
C PRO A 102 6.92 18.74 4.87
N VAL A 103 5.98 19.66 4.62
CA VAL A 103 6.34 21.00 4.16
C VAL A 103 7.23 21.54 5.27
N GLY A 104 8.48 21.88 4.90
CA GLY A 104 9.56 22.18 5.83
C GLY A 104 9.28 23.29 6.82
#